data_AF-A0A139CRS4-F1
#
_entry.id   AF-A0A139CRS4-F1
#
_cell.length_a   1.000
_cell.length_b   1.000
_cell.length_c   1.000
_cell.angle_alpha   90.00
_cell.angle_beta   90.00
_cell.angle_gamma   90.00
#
_symmetry.space_group_name_H-M   'P 1'
#
loop_
_entity.id
_entity.type
_entity.pdbx_description
1 polymer ?
#
loop_
_entity_poly.entity_id
_entity_poly.type
_entity_poly.pdbx_seq_one_letter_code
_entity_poly.pdbx_strand_id
1 'polypeptide(L)'
;MGIIGSIADKVLDVLDAVVDEKAARMSKVNGRGLEVRGVWETKELFIYGSPLTPEILDEHDIPRNADKFHWGDDSEGSEMAATAILLWFLEKDEVLARKNLFLRDFVMEFPQEDFELLYNYVGWRNRNTPRKKYRHESVLDEPPGNDDD
;
A
#
# COMPACT_ATOMS: atom_id res chain seq x y z
N MET A 1 18.87 -19.08 33.43
CA MET A 1 18.68 -17.89 32.56
C MET A 1 19.48 -18.13 31.29
N GLY A 2 18.96 -17.86 30.08
CA GLY A 2 19.84 -17.72 28.91
C GLY A 2 19.47 -18.43 27.62
N ILE A 3 18.20 -18.43 27.19
CA ILE A 3 17.86 -18.79 25.79
C ILE A 3 16.85 -17.78 25.20
N ILE A 4 15.94 -17.24 26.03
CA ILE A 4 14.89 -16.31 25.57
C ILE A 4 15.43 -14.95 25.10
N GLY A 5 16.54 -14.46 25.69
CA GLY A 5 17.12 -13.16 25.31
C GLY A 5 17.72 -13.14 23.89
N SER A 6 18.33 -14.24 23.44
CA SER A 6 19.06 -14.25 22.16
C SER A 6 18.16 -14.41 20.93
N ILE A 7 16.91 -14.86 21.11
CA ILE A 7 15.91 -14.97 20.03
C ILE A 7 15.22 -13.62 19.83
N ALA A 8 14.92 -12.90 20.91
CA ALA A 8 14.28 -11.58 20.84
C ALA A 8 15.13 -10.56 20.07
N ASP A 9 16.45 -10.50 20.34
CA ASP A 9 17.35 -9.57 19.63
C ASP A 9 17.42 -9.86 18.12
N LYS A 10 17.50 -11.13 17.72
CA LYS A 10 17.52 -11.50 16.29
C LYS A 10 16.20 -11.22 15.58
N VAL A 11 15.08 -11.37 16.26
CA VAL A 11 13.76 -11.05 15.70
C VAL A 11 13.61 -9.53 15.54
N LEU A 12 14.11 -8.74 16.49
CA LEU A 12 14.12 -7.27 16.40
C LEU A 12 14.99 -6.78 15.24
N ASP A 13 16.20 -7.31 15.07
CA ASP A 13 17.09 -6.93 13.96
C ASP A 13 16.47 -7.22 12.58
N VAL A 14 15.77 -8.35 12.44
CA VAL A 14 15.09 -8.73 11.19
C VAL A 14 13.88 -7.84 10.94
N LEU A 15 13.11 -7.51 11.98
CA LEU A 15 11.97 -6.60 11.87
C LEU A 15 12.40 -5.19 11.49
N ASP A 16 13.46 -4.66 12.10
CA ASP A 16 14.01 -3.33 11.78
C ASP A 16 14.49 -3.28 10.33
N ALA A 17 15.20 -4.31 9.85
CA ALA A 17 15.65 -4.38 8.46
C ALA A 17 14.49 -4.39 7.45
N VAL A 18 13.40 -5.11 7.74
CA VAL A 18 12.20 -5.18 6.88
C VAL A 18 11.45 -3.84 6.89
N VAL A 19 11.34 -3.20 8.05
CA VAL A 19 10.72 -1.87 8.18
C VAL A 19 11.50 -0.82 7.40
N ASP A 20 12.83 -0.83 7.49
CA ASP A 20 13.71 0.06 6.73
C ASP A 20 13.55 -0.15 5.22
N GLU A 21 13.43 -1.40 4.78
CA GLU A 21 13.23 -1.72 3.37
C GLU A 21 11.87 -1.22 2.86
N LYS A 22 10.78 -1.48 3.61
CA LYS A 22 9.45 -0.96 3.25
C LYS A 22 9.42 0.56 3.27
N ALA A 23 10.07 1.21 4.23
CA ALA A 23 10.18 2.66 4.28
C ALA A 23 10.92 3.22 3.05
N ALA A 24 12.01 2.57 2.62
CA ALA A 24 12.73 2.95 1.41
C ALA A 24 11.86 2.77 0.15
N ARG A 25 11.14 1.65 0.04
CA ARG A 25 10.20 1.38 -1.05
C ARG A 25 9.06 2.40 -1.08
N MET A 26 8.47 2.72 0.07
CA MET A 26 7.43 3.74 0.21
C MET A 26 7.94 5.14 -0.13
N SER A 27 9.17 5.48 0.26
CA SER A 27 9.83 6.73 -0.15
C SER A 27 9.95 6.82 -1.67
N LYS A 28 10.38 5.73 -2.32
CA LYS A 28 10.45 5.63 -3.79
C LYS A 28 9.07 5.83 -4.43
N VAL A 29 8.04 5.16 -3.91
CA VAL A 29 6.64 5.30 -4.39
C VAL A 29 6.14 6.74 -4.22
N ASN A 30 6.47 7.39 -3.10
CA ASN A 30 6.06 8.77 -2.83
C ASN A 30 6.75 9.78 -3.77
N GLY A 31 8.02 9.54 -4.12
CA GLY A 31 8.79 10.45 -4.98
C GLY A 31 8.51 10.30 -6.47
N ARG A 32 8.28 9.07 -6.95
CA ARG A 32 8.21 8.77 -8.39
C ARG A 32 6.84 8.27 -8.86
N GLY A 33 5.98 7.83 -7.95
CA GLY A 33 4.75 7.08 -8.27
C GLY A 33 4.94 5.58 -8.11
N LEU A 34 3.94 4.77 -8.46
CA LEU A 34 4.02 3.32 -8.43
C LEU A 34 4.24 2.79 -9.86
N GLU A 35 5.42 2.25 -10.11
CA GLU A 35 5.79 1.64 -11.39
C GLU A 35 5.46 0.15 -11.37
N VAL A 36 4.58 -0.30 -12.25
CA VAL A 36 4.12 -1.69 -12.33
C VAL A 36 4.25 -2.18 -13.77
N ARG A 37 4.78 -3.39 -13.93
CA ARG A 37 4.81 -4.11 -15.20
C ARG A 37 4.16 -5.47 -15.04
N GLY A 38 3.36 -5.90 -16.02
CA GLY A 38 2.75 -7.23 -16.05
C GLY A 38 3.05 -7.96 -17.36
N VAL A 39 3.27 -9.27 -17.26
CA VAL A 39 3.47 -10.18 -18.41
C VAL A 39 2.29 -11.15 -18.45
N TRP A 40 1.39 -10.98 -19.42
CA TRP A 40 0.08 -11.60 -19.44
C TRP A 40 0.12 -13.12 -19.58
N GLU A 41 1.04 -13.64 -20.38
CA GLU A 41 1.20 -15.08 -20.63
C GLU A 41 1.66 -15.81 -19.36
N THR A 42 2.69 -15.28 -18.70
CA THR A 42 3.29 -15.92 -17.52
C THR A 42 2.55 -15.58 -16.23
N LYS A 43 1.76 -14.50 -16.23
CA LYS A 43 1.09 -13.92 -15.06
C LYS A 43 2.05 -13.36 -14.03
N GLU A 44 3.22 -12.91 -14.49
CA GLU A 44 4.23 -12.28 -13.65
C GLU A 44 3.99 -10.78 -13.52
N LEU A 45 4.18 -10.26 -12.30
CA LEU A 45 4.14 -8.84 -11.99
C LEU A 45 5.51 -8.37 -11.53
N PHE A 46 5.83 -7.13 -11.84
CA PHE A 46 7.07 -6.49 -11.41
C PHE A 46 6.74 -5.10 -10.85
N ILE A 47 7.42 -4.73 -9.77
CA ILE A 47 7.38 -3.39 -9.21
C ILE A 47 8.78 -2.82 -9.29
N TYR A 48 8.95 -1.72 -10.02
CA TYR A 48 10.26 -1.14 -10.30
C TYR A 48 11.30 -2.14 -10.84
N GLY A 49 10.87 -3.04 -11.71
CA GLY A 49 11.71 -4.10 -12.29
C GLY A 49 11.99 -5.29 -11.37
N SER A 50 11.66 -5.22 -10.08
CA SER A 50 11.76 -6.36 -9.17
C SER A 50 10.55 -7.28 -9.32
N PRO A 51 10.73 -8.60 -9.45
CA PRO A 51 9.62 -9.54 -9.54
C PRO A 51 8.80 -9.49 -8.25
N LEU A 52 7.48 -9.50 -8.41
CA LEU A 52 6.53 -9.67 -7.35
C LEU A 52 5.99 -11.10 -7.47
N THR A 53 6.02 -11.83 -6.36
CA THR A 53 5.61 -13.23 -6.34
C THR A 53 4.51 -13.45 -5.30
N PRO A 54 3.63 -14.45 -5.47
CA PRO A 54 2.52 -14.67 -4.53
C PRO A 54 2.94 -15.11 -3.13
N GLU A 55 4.21 -15.48 -2.89
CA GLU A 55 4.74 -15.85 -1.57
C GLU A 55 4.71 -14.70 -0.56
N ILE A 56 4.69 -13.44 -1.01
CA ILE A 56 4.53 -12.28 -0.12
C ILE A 56 3.21 -12.34 0.67
N LEU A 57 2.19 -13.04 0.16
CA LEU A 57 0.95 -13.28 0.91
C LEU A 57 1.16 -14.28 2.04
N ASP A 58 1.93 -15.34 1.79
CA ASP A 58 2.23 -16.39 2.77
C ASP A 58 3.07 -15.83 3.92
N GLU A 59 4.08 -15.00 3.60
CA GLU A 59 4.92 -14.29 4.58
C GLU A 59 4.13 -13.37 5.51
N HIS A 60 2.95 -12.93 5.06
CA HIS A 60 2.07 -12.02 5.77
C HIS A 60 0.81 -12.69 6.30
N ASP A 61 0.73 -14.02 6.32
CA ASP A 61 -0.46 -14.79 6.76
C ASP A 61 -1.75 -14.29 6.08
N ILE A 62 -1.70 -14.10 4.75
CA ILE A 62 -2.87 -13.79 3.93
C ILE A 62 -3.22 -15.03 3.11
N PRO A 63 -4.41 -15.61 3.28
CA PRO A 63 -4.81 -16.80 2.52
C PRO A 63 -4.90 -16.46 1.02
N ARG A 64 -4.41 -17.38 0.20
CA ARG A 64 -4.53 -17.33 -1.27
C ARG A 64 -5.30 -18.54 -1.79
N ASN A 65 -6.17 -18.31 -2.75
CA ASN A 65 -7.00 -19.32 -3.40
C ASN A 65 -6.56 -19.61 -4.85
N ALA A 66 -5.64 -18.81 -5.39
CA ALA A 66 -5.06 -18.97 -6.71
C ALA A 66 -3.53 -19.04 -6.62
N ASP A 67 -2.91 -19.66 -7.61
CA ASP A 67 -1.45 -19.82 -7.68
C ASP A 67 -0.77 -18.68 -8.46
N LYS A 68 -1.55 -17.89 -9.20
CA LYS A 68 -1.04 -16.87 -10.12
C LYS A 68 -1.81 -15.56 -9.99
N PHE A 69 -1.13 -14.47 -10.30
CA PHE A 69 -1.76 -13.16 -10.39
C PHE A 69 -2.62 -13.03 -11.64
N HIS A 70 -3.72 -12.31 -11.53
CA HIS A 70 -4.51 -11.83 -12.65
C HIS A 70 -4.62 -10.30 -12.55
N TRP A 71 -5.12 -9.68 -13.60
CA TRP A 71 -5.41 -8.24 -13.65
C TRP A 71 -6.35 -7.95 -14.82
N GLY A 72 -6.89 -6.74 -14.85
CA GLY A 72 -7.87 -6.33 -15.86
C GLY A 72 -9.26 -6.96 -15.67
N ASP A 73 -9.51 -7.56 -14.51
CA ASP A 73 -10.77 -8.20 -14.13
C ASP A 73 -10.98 -8.18 -12.60
N ASP A 74 -12.14 -8.62 -12.12
CA ASP A 74 -12.50 -8.73 -10.71
C ASP A 74 -12.23 -10.12 -10.11
N SER A 75 -11.34 -10.91 -10.74
CA SER A 75 -11.03 -12.26 -10.28
C SER A 75 -10.25 -12.27 -8.95
N GLU A 76 -10.25 -13.42 -8.26
CA GLU A 76 -9.45 -13.62 -7.05
C GLU A 76 -7.95 -13.41 -7.31
N GLY A 77 -7.45 -13.74 -8.51
CA GLY A 77 -6.07 -13.47 -8.90
C GLY A 77 -5.76 -11.98 -8.99
N SER A 78 -6.75 -11.15 -9.35
CA SER A 78 -6.66 -9.69 -9.33
C SER A 78 -6.71 -9.14 -7.90
N GLU A 79 -7.52 -9.72 -7.02
CA GLU A 79 -7.47 -9.38 -5.59
C GLU A 79 -6.11 -9.69 -4.96
N MET A 80 -5.53 -10.85 -5.32
CA MET A 80 -4.19 -11.25 -4.90
C MET A 80 -3.14 -10.28 -5.42
N ALA A 81 -3.20 -9.89 -6.70
CA ALA A 81 -2.30 -8.90 -7.28
C ALA A 81 -2.38 -7.55 -6.55
N ALA A 82 -3.59 -7.05 -6.29
CA ALA A 82 -3.79 -5.81 -5.55
C ALA A 82 -3.17 -5.87 -4.15
N THR A 83 -3.39 -6.98 -3.45
CA THR A 83 -2.85 -7.22 -2.11
C THR A 83 -1.32 -7.29 -2.13
N ALA A 84 -0.75 -8.07 -3.03
CA ALA A 84 0.70 -8.24 -3.17
C ALA A 84 1.39 -6.90 -3.50
N ILE A 85 0.81 -6.14 -4.43
CA ILE A 85 1.37 -4.84 -4.83
C ILE A 85 1.42 -3.89 -3.64
N LEU A 86 0.35 -3.82 -2.85
CA LEU A 86 0.30 -2.97 -1.67
C LEU A 86 1.24 -3.45 -0.56
N LEU A 87 1.32 -4.77 -0.31
CA LEU A 87 2.22 -5.35 0.70
C LEU A 87 3.70 -5.08 0.39
N TRP A 88 4.05 -4.90 -0.89
CA TRP A 88 5.42 -4.61 -1.29
C TRP A 88 5.99 -3.35 -0.62
N PHE A 89 5.15 -2.37 -0.28
CA PHE A 89 5.57 -1.10 0.31
C PHE A 89 4.72 -0.59 1.47
N LEU A 90 3.69 -1.32 1.90
CA LEU A 90 2.85 -0.98 3.05
C LEU A 90 2.83 -2.09 4.11
N GLU A 91 2.36 -1.73 5.30
CA GLU A 91 2.03 -2.71 6.33
C GLU A 91 0.67 -3.36 6.10
N LYS A 92 0.52 -4.59 6.60
CA LYS A 92 -0.67 -5.44 6.42
C LYS A 92 -1.98 -4.70 6.72
N ASP A 93 -2.04 -3.96 7.83
CA ASP A 93 -3.23 -3.22 8.23
C ASP A 93 -3.60 -2.11 7.23
N GLU A 94 -2.60 -1.41 6.69
CA GLU A 94 -2.83 -0.40 5.64
C GLU A 94 -3.27 -1.05 4.33
N VAL A 95 -2.76 -2.23 4.01
CA VAL A 95 -3.20 -3.01 2.84
C VAL A 95 -4.67 -3.38 2.96
N LEU A 96 -5.07 -3.98 4.08
CA LEU A 96 -6.46 -4.41 4.30
C LEU A 96 -7.44 -3.24 4.22
N ALA A 97 -7.05 -2.06 4.71
CA ALA A 97 -7.87 -0.85 4.64
C ALA A 97 -8.01 -0.29 3.21
N ARG A 98 -7.08 -0.58 2.31
CA ARG A 98 -6.98 0.03 0.98
C ARG A 98 -7.24 -0.93 -0.18
N LYS A 99 -7.16 -2.25 0.04
CA LYS A 99 -7.13 -3.26 -1.03
C LYS A 99 -8.29 -3.14 -2.00
N ASN A 100 -9.52 -2.95 -1.50
CA ASN A 100 -10.71 -2.94 -2.35
C ASN A 100 -10.76 -1.72 -3.27
N LEU A 101 -10.33 -0.55 -2.77
CA LEU A 101 -10.24 0.66 -3.59
C LEU A 101 -9.10 0.55 -4.60
N PHE A 102 -7.96 -0.02 -4.18
CA PHE A 102 -6.80 -0.19 -5.06
C PHE A 102 -7.05 -1.21 -6.18
N LEU A 103 -7.72 -2.32 -5.87
CA LEU A 103 -8.18 -3.30 -6.85
C LEU A 103 -9.03 -2.63 -7.92
N ARG A 104 -10.09 -1.93 -7.51
CA ARG A 104 -11.03 -1.28 -8.43
C ARG A 104 -10.39 -0.17 -9.24
N ASP A 105 -9.59 0.70 -8.62
CA ASP A 105 -9.10 1.91 -9.27
C ASP A 105 -7.81 1.67 -10.09
N PHE A 106 -7.14 0.53 -9.90
CA PHE A 106 -5.89 0.21 -10.60
C PHE A 106 -5.93 -1.17 -11.23
N VAL A 107 -5.95 -2.24 -10.42
CA VAL A 107 -5.67 -3.60 -10.93
C VAL A 107 -6.73 -4.08 -11.92
N MET A 108 -8.01 -3.77 -11.68
CA MET A 108 -9.11 -4.06 -12.61
C MET A 108 -9.02 -3.26 -13.92
N GLU A 109 -8.33 -2.13 -13.91
CA GLU A 109 -8.17 -1.23 -15.07
C GLU A 109 -6.88 -1.51 -15.86
N PHE A 110 -6.07 -2.47 -15.41
CA PHE A 110 -4.89 -2.87 -16.17
C PHE A 110 -5.30 -3.54 -17.49
N PRO A 111 -4.54 -3.34 -18.59
CA PRO A 111 -4.79 -4.06 -19.82
C PRO A 111 -4.69 -5.57 -19.61
N GLN A 112 -5.61 -6.36 -20.20
CA GLN A 112 -5.52 -7.83 -20.23
C GLN A 112 -4.48 -8.33 -21.25
N GLU A 113 -3.32 -7.68 -21.25
CA GLU A 113 -2.15 -7.91 -22.10
C GLU A 113 -0.91 -7.45 -21.34
N ASP A 114 0.26 -7.56 -21.97
CA ASP A 114 1.51 -7.06 -21.40
C ASP A 114 1.42 -5.54 -21.21
N PHE A 115 1.86 -5.05 -20.06
CA PHE A 115 1.80 -3.62 -19.77
C PHE A 115 2.99 -3.16 -18.93
N GLU A 116 3.28 -1.86 -19.02
CA GLU A 116 4.18 -1.13 -18.12
C GLU A 116 3.60 0.25 -17.85
N LEU A 117 3.27 0.55 -16.60
CA LEU A 117 2.51 1.73 -16.21
C LEU A 117 3.12 2.39 -14.97
N LEU A 118 3.02 3.72 -14.91
CA LEU A 118 3.44 4.54 -13.79
C LEU A 118 2.24 5.29 -13.20
N TYR A 119 1.85 4.95 -11.98
CA TYR A 119 0.68 5.49 -11.31
C TYR A 119 1.02 6.56 -10.28
N ASN A 120 0.22 7.63 -10.25
CA ASN A 120 0.31 8.64 -9.18
C ASN A 120 -0.36 8.13 -7.89
N TYR A 121 0.33 7.22 -7.20
CA TYR A 121 -0.13 6.61 -5.94
C TYR A 121 -0.41 7.65 -4.86
N VAL A 122 0.47 8.65 -4.68
CA VAL A 122 0.30 9.71 -3.67
C VAL A 122 -0.98 10.50 -3.91
N GLY A 123 -1.21 10.91 -5.16
CA GLY A 123 -2.43 11.60 -5.55
C GLY A 123 -3.67 10.77 -5.26
N TRP A 124 -3.65 9.48 -5.60
CA TRP A 124 -4.75 8.56 -5.29
C TRP A 124 -4.97 8.39 -3.77
N ARG A 125 -3.91 8.13 -3.00
CA ARG A 125 -3.95 7.99 -1.55
C ARG A 125 -4.54 9.22 -0.88
N ASN A 126 -4.13 10.42 -1.31
CA ASN A 126 -4.61 11.68 -0.74
C ASN A 126 -6.09 11.96 -1.02
N ARG A 127 -6.62 11.48 -2.15
CA ARG A 127 -8.07 11.58 -2.47
C ARG A 127 -8.92 10.59 -1.67
N ASN A 128 -8.36 9.40 -1.41
CA ASN A 128 -9.08 8.30 -0.75
C ASN A 128 -8.83 8.20 0.76
N THR A 129 -7.90 8.99 1.31
CA THR A 129 -7.74 9.11 2.76
C THR A 129 -8.81 10.08 3.27
N PRO A 130 -9.66 9.69 4.24
CA PRO A 130 -10.62 10.61 4.82
C PRO A 130 -9.87 11.81 5.39
N ARG A 131 -10.05 12.97 4.76
CA ARG A 131 -9.58 14.23 5.34
C ARG A 131 -10.23 14.35 6.71
N LYS A 132 -9.43 14.31 7.78
CA LYS A 132 -9.87 14.89 9.05
C LYS A 132 -10.31 16.30 8.68
N LYS A 133 -11.62 16.57 8.72
CA LYS A 133 -12.12 17.94 8.64
C LYS A 133 -11.47 18.62 9.83
N TYR A 134 -10.41 19.38 9.60
CA TYR A 134 -10.04 20.43 10.53
C TYR A 134 -11.27 21.33 10.54
N ARG A 135 -12.10 21.15 11.57
CA ARG A 135 -13.09 22.12 11.96
C ARG A 135 -12.25 23.34 12.30
N HIS A 136 -12.11 24.28 11.37
CA HIS A 136 -11.86 25.65 11.75
C HIS A 136 -13.07 26.01 12.61
N GLU A 137 -12.95 25.82 13.92
CA GLU A 137 -13.70 26.64 14.85
C GLU A 137 -13.22 28.05 14.56
N SER A 138 -14.02 28.75 13.76
CA SER A 138 -14.01 30.20 13.74
C SER A 138 -14.28 30.61 15.19
N VAL A 139 -13.21 30.87 15.95
CA VAL A 139 -13.32 31.71 17.12
C VAL A 139 -13.78 33.04 16.57
N LEU A 140 -15.08 33.28 16.62
CA LEU A 140 -15.63 34.62 16.50
C LEU A 140 -14.96 35.40 17.62
N ASP A 141 -14.03 36.29 17.27
CA ASP A 141 -13.66 37.40 18.13
C ASP A 141 -14.97 38.14 18.46
N GLU A 142 -15.50 37.92 19.67
CA GLU A 142 -16.43 38.86 20.26
C GLU A 142 -15.70 40.22 20.33
N PRO A 143 -16.23 41.30 19.73
CA PRO A 143 -15.65 42.61 19.92
C PRO A 143 -15.73 42.97 21.41
N PRO A 144 -14.67 43.54 22.01
CA PRO A 144 -14.74 44.01 23.40
C PRO A 144 -15.88 45.03 23.52
N GLY A 145 -16.68 44.87 24.57
CA GLY A 145 -17.76 45.78 24.90
C GLY A 145 -17.26 47.22 24.96
N ASN A 146 -17.93 48.10 24.23
CA ASN A 146 -17.89 49.52 24.51
C ASN A 146 -18.77 49.76 25.74
N ASP A 147 -18.13 49.85 26.90
CA ASP A 147 -18.62 50.69 27.97
C ASP A 147 -18.34 52.14 27.56
N ASP A 148 -19.38 52.89 27.20
CA ASP A 148 -19.34 54.36 27.17
C ASP A 148 -20.72 54.91 27.56
N ASP A 149 -20.72 55.56 28.74
CA ASP A 149 -21.68 56.46 29.41
C ASP A 149 -23.12 56.00 29.77
#